data_AF-I2C5N6-F1
#
_entry.id   AF-I2C5N6-F1
#
_cell.length_a   1.000
_cell.length_b   1.000
_cell.length_c   1.000
_cell.angle_alpha   90.00
_cell.angle_beta   90.00
_cell.angle_gamma   90.00
#
_symmetry.space_group_name_H-M   'P 1'
#
loop_
_entity.id
_entity.type
_entity.pdbx_description
1 polymer ?
#
loop_
_entity_poly.entity_id
_entity_poly.type
_entity_poly.pdbx_seq_one_letter_code
_entity_poly.pdbx_strand_id
1 'polypeptide(L)' 'MYWIEWIEDGEKKSIVADGWVEWAAILEDLYQQRFEYVEWKRL' A
#
# COMPACT_ATOMS: atom_id res chain seq x y z
N MET A 1 -9.24 -2.34 9.19
CA MET A 1 -7.78 -2.23 9.16
C MET A 1 -7.21 -3.06 8.02
N TYR A 2 -6.30 -2.48 7.25
CA TYR A 2 -5.64 -3.07 6.10
C TYR A 2 -4.16 -2.79 6.24
N TRP A 3 -3.33 -3.82 6.11
CA TRP A 3 -1.89 -3.65 6.01
C TRP A 3 -1.50 -3.63 4.54
N ILE A 4 -0.65 -2.69 4.16
CA ILE A 4 -0.17 -2.49 2.79
C ILE A 4 1.35 -2.43 2.85
N GLU A 5 2.04 -3.13 1.94
CA GLU A 5 3.50 -3.14 1.79
C GLU A 5 3.88 -2.93 0.32
N TRP A 6 4.95 -2.18 0.08
CA TRP A 6 5.51 -1.97 -1.25
C TRP A 6 7.03 -1.87 -1.20
N ILE A 7 7.68 -1.94 -2.37
CA ILE A 7 9.11 -1.68 -2.50
C ILE A 7 9.31 -0.29 -3.13
N GLU A 8 10.09 0.54 -2.45
CA GLU A 8 10.50 1.87 -2.89
C GLU A 8 12.02 1.97 -2.73
N ASP A 9 12.73 2.32 -3.80
CA ASP A 9 14.19 2.42 -3.84
C ASP A 9 14.93 1.17 -3.32
N GLY A 10 14.35 -0.01 -3.54
CA GLY A 10 14.90 -1.30 -3.07
C GLY A 10 14.64 -1.61 -1.59
N GLU A 11 13.93 -0.72 -0.87
CA GLU A 11 13.53 -0.92 0.52
C GLU A 11 12.05 -1.29 0.62
N LYS A 12 11.72 -2.20 1.55
CA LYS A 12 10.32 -2.49 1.89
C LYS A 12 9.75 -1.40 2.79
N LYS A 13 8.62 -0.82 2.38
CA LYS A 13 7.82 0.13 3.16
C LYS A 13 6.47 -0.50 3.49
N SER A 14 5.88 -0.14 4.62
CA SER A 14 4.54 -0.60 4.96
C SER A 14 3.75 0.44 5.74
N ILE A 15 2.42 0.38 5.61
CA ILE A 15 1.46 1.23 6.32
C ILE A 15 0.21 0.43 6.69
N VAL A 16 -0.50 0.88 7.72
CA VAL A 16 -1.82 0.36 8.09
C VAL A 16 -2.86 1.45 7.84
N ALA A 17 -3.91 1.10 7.10
CA ALA A 17 -5.08 1.94 6.88
C ALA A 17 -6.25 1.42 7.74
N ASP A 18 -6.94 2.31 8.45
CA ASP A 18 -8.01 1.90 9.36
C ASP A 18 -9.30 1.59 8.60
N GLY A 19 -9.58 2.41 7.58
CA GLY A 19 -10.82 2.35 6.80
C GLY A 19 -10.62 1.93 5.34
N TRP A 20 -11.71 1.48 4.72
CA TRP A 20 -11.75 1.13 3.29
C TRP A 20 -11.37 2.31 2.39
N VAL A 21 -11.87 3.52 2.70
CA VAL A 21 -11.62 4.71 1.88
C VAL A 21 -10.14 5.08 1.87
N GLU A 22 -9.50 5.06 3.04
CA GLU A 22 -8.07 5.32 3.20
C GLU A 22 -7.23 4.25 2.49
N TRP A 23 -7.56 2.97 2.68
CA TRP A 23 -6.91 1.85 2.00
C TRP A 23 -6.96 2.01 0.47
N ALA A 24 -8.13 2.37 -0.08
CA ALA A 24 -8.31 2.52 -1.52
C ALA A 24 -7.48 3.69 -2.08
N ALA A 25 -7.45 4.82 -1.39
CA ALA A 25 -6.65 5.98 -1.78
C ALA A 25 -5.15 5.69 -1.79
N ILE A 26 -4.64 4.96 -0.78
CA ILE A 26 -3.23 4.57 -0.71
C ILE A 26 -2.88 3.63 -1.87
N LEU A 27 -3.70 2.61 -2.14
CA LEU A 27 -3.43 1.70 -3.26
C LEU A 27 -3.47 2.39 -4.61
N GLU A 28 -4.43 3.29 -4.82
CA GLU A 28 -4.50 4.08 -6.06
C GLU A 28 -3.21 4.85 -6.30
N ASP A 29 -2.70 5.54 -5.28
CA ASP A 29 -1.43 6.28 -5.34
C ASP A 29 -0.23 5.37 -5.64
N LEU A 30 -0.10 4.24 -4.92
CA LEU A 30 1.00 3.29 -5.14
C LEU A 30 0.97 2.70 -6.57
N TYR A 31 -0.22 2.37 -7.10
CA TYR A 31 -0.34 1.87 -8.46
C TYR A 31 -0.08 2.95 -9.52
N GLN A 32 -0.47 4.20 -9.27
CA GLN A 32 -0.15 5.33 -10.15
C GLN A 32 1.37 5.58 -10.23
N GLN A 33 2.08 5.43 -9.11
CA GLN A 33 3.53 5.56 -9.04
C GLN A 33 4.29 4.36 -9.63
N ARG A 34 3.58 3.27 -9.98
CA ARG A 34 4.11 2.06 -10.62
C ARG A 34 5.25 1.41 -9.84
N PHE A 35 5.11 1.32 -8.52
CA PHE A 35 6.04 0.54 -7.71
C PHE A 35 6.15 -0.89 -8.20
N GLU A 36 7.36 -1.44 -8.15
CA GLU A 36 7.69 -2.78 -8.65
C GLU A 36 6.90 -3.89 -7.93
N TYR A 37 6.53 -3.62 -6.68
CA TYR A 37 5.80 -4.54 -5.82
C TYR A 37 4.86 -3.76 -4.91
N VAL A 38 3.60 -4.20 -4.87
CA VAL A 38 2.57 -3.73 -3.94
C VAL A 38 1.75 -4.94 -3.48
N GLU A 39 1.71 -5.19 -2.18
CA GLU A 39 0.89 -6.22 -1.54
C GLU A 39 0.04 -5.59 -0.44
N TRP A 40 -1.14 -6.17 -0.19
CA TRP A 40 -1.97 -5.77 0.94
C TRP A 40 -2.76 -6.96 1.48
N LYS A 41 -3.11 -6.87 2.77
CA LYS A 41 -3.98 -7.83 3.45
C LYS A 41 -4.97 -7.10 4.35
N ARG A 42 -6.18 -7.63 4.44
CA ARG A 42 -7.13 -7.22 5.47
C ARG A 42 -6.69 -7.82 6.81
N LEU A 43 -6.62 -6.98 7.84
CA LEU A 43 -6.34 -7.38 9.23
C LEU A 43 -7.62 -7.71 9.97
#